data_AF-A0AAE0TWJ0-F1
#
_entry.id   AF-A0AAE0TWJ0-F1
#
_cell.length_a   1.000
_cell.length_b   1.000
_cell.length_c   1.000
_cell.angle_alpha   90.00
_cell.angle_beta   90.00
_cell.angle_gamma   90.00
#
_symmetry.space_group_name_H-M   'P 1'
#
loop_
_entity.id
_entity.type
_entity.pdbx_description
1 polymer ?
#
loop_
_entity_poly.entity_id
_entity_poly.type
_entity_poly.pdbx_seq_one_letter_code
_entity_poly.pdbx_strand_id
1 'polypeptide(L)'
;MCGAQVSDGAHAGTGTIMPSVRAAMPNHPACAEALAIAESALPASILYHSFRVYLFAQAFARLSQDNSEPLPPRPGEQPDSTAPARELPHVLFVACILHDVGTAAEHDAVPERFEIAGADVAARLLRAHDTPEPAVREAWLAVSLHTSPGIAERLGGTVRALRLAVRADFGSYPAPPPESLRGGADLVRWKLPRLEIEKDLGNAVVRQALADPQKAPPASWPGDLLRAKRADPGWEGVNGAF
;
A
#
# COMPACT_ATOMS: atom_id res chain seq x y z
N MET A 1 -43.07 5.94 -26.12
CA MET A 1 -41.63 5.62 -26.23
C MET A 1 -40.85 6.81 -25.69
N CYS A 2 -40.40 6.72 -24.45
CA CYS A 2 -39.51 7.72 -23.85
C CYS A 2 -38.37 6.92 -23.22
N GLY A 3 -37.19 6.98 -23.85
CA GLY A 3 -36.01 6.24 -23.43
C GLY A 3 -35.47 6.85 -22.14
N ALA A 4 -35.43 6.07 -21.07
CA ALA A 4 -34.66 6.41 -19.89
C ALA A 4 -33.18 6.24 -20.25
N GLN A 5 -32.45 7.36 -20.27
CA GLN A 5 -31.00 7.36 -20.33
C GLN A 5 -30.47 6.71 -19.06
N VAL A 6 -29.67 5.66 -19.26
CA VAL A 6 -28.83 5.07 -18.22
C VAL A 6 -27.78 6.12 -17.85
N SER A 7 -27.81 6.57 -16.60
CA SER A 7 -26.80 7.48 -16.07
C SER A 7 -25.47 6.72 -15.94
N ASP A 8 -24.48 7.11 -16.73
CA ASP A 8 -23.09 6.67 -16.63
C ASP A 8 -22.54 6.87 -15.21
N GLY A 9 -21.75 5.88 -14.76
CA GLY A 9 -21.15 5.81 -13.44
C GLY A 9 -20.24 7.01 -13.14
N ALA A 10 -20.75 7.95 -12.35
CA ALA A 10 -19.95 8.96 -11.68
C ALA A 10 -19.37 8.36 -10.39
N HIS A 11 -18.05 8.12 -10.35
CA HIS A 11 -17.14 8.45 -9.23
C HIS A 11 -15.83 7.64 -9.29
N ALA A 12 -14.86 8.12 -10.07
CA ALA A 12 -13.45 7.92 -9.77
C ALA A 12 -12.73 9.25 -10.03
N GLY A 13 -13.00 10.24 -9.17
CA GLY A 13 -12.31 11.53 -9.25
C GLY A 13 -10.81 11.36 -8.95
N THR A 14 -9.98 12.19 -9.57
CA THR A 14 -8.58 12.33 -9.17
C THR A 14 -8.54 12.91 -7.76
N GLY A 15 -8.03 12.13 -6.80
CA GLY A 15 -7.85 12.60 -5.44
C GLY A 15 -6.68 13.58 -5.37
N THR A 16 -6.70 14.48 -4.39
CA THR A 16 -5.55 15.36 -4.13
C THR A 16 -5.26 15.37 -2.63
N ILE A 17 -3.99 15.18 -2.27
CA ILE A 17 -3.58 15.26 -0.87
C ILE A 17 -3.47 16.72 -0.46
N MET A 18 -4.33 17.12 0.47
CA MET A 18 -4.40 18.50 0.99
C MET A 18 -3.07 18.93 1.65
N PRO A 19 -2.70 20.22 1.60
CA PRO A 19 -1.46 20.72 2.20
C PRO A 19 -1.28 20.34 3.68
N SER A 20 -2.37 20.31 4.46
CA SER A 20 -2.36 19.90 5.87
C SER A 20 -1.98 18.43 6.08
N VAL A 21 -2.31 17.57 5.13
CA VAL A 21 -1.91 16.15 5.14
C VAL A 21 -0.47 16.00 4.66
N ARG A 22 -0.07 16.77 3.63
CA ARG A 22 1.33 16.79 3.12
C ARG A 22 2.35 17.19 4.19
N ALA A 23 1.94 17.97 5.19
CA ALA A 23 2.80 18.33 6.33
C ALA A 23 3.28 17.11 7.16
N ALA A 24 2.65 15.94 7.02
CA ALA A 24 3.08 14.70 7.67
C ALA A 24 4.15 13.92 6.86
N MET A 25 4.46 14.34 5.64
CA MET A 25 5.44 13.71 4.77
C MET A 25 6.87 13.96 5.29
N PRO A 26 7.80 13.01 5.11
CA PRO A 26 9.21 13.30 5.31
C PRO A 26 9.67 14.36 4.30
N ASN A 27 10.55 15.26 4.74
CA ASN A 27 11.16 16.24 3.84
C ASN A 27 12.26 15.57 2.99
N HIS A 28 11.86 14.95 1.88
CA HIS A 28 12.76 14.28 0.95
C HIS A 28 12.20 14.33 -0.49
N PRO A 29 13.02 14.58 -1.52
CA PRO A 29 12.55 14.70 -2.91
C PRO A 29 11.86 13.41 -3.41
N ALA A 30 12.38 12.23 -3.06
CA ALA A 30 11.73 10.95 -3.35
C ALA A 30 10.27 10.87 -2.83
N CYS A 31 9.97 11.47 -1.67
CA CYS A 31 8.60 11.48 -1.14
C CYS A 31 7.67 12.37 -1.97
N ALA A 32 8.16 13.53 -2.42
CA ALA A 32 7.37 14.42 -3.26
C ALA A 32 7.08 13.77 -4.63
N GLU A 33 8.08 13.12 -5.23
CA GLU A 33 7.90 12.41 -6.50
C GLU A 33 6.99 11.20 -6.38
N ALA A 34 7.14 10.38 -5.32
CA ALA A 34 6.27 9.23 -5.09
C ALA A 34 4.81 9.65 -4.93
N LEU A 35 4.55 10.76 -4.21
CA LEU A 35 3.21 11.30 -4.11
C LEU A 35 2.68 11.79 -5.46
N ALA A 36 3.50 12.47 -6.26
CA ALA A 36 3.10 12.93 -7.59
C ALA A 36 2.71 11.77 -8.52
N ILE A 37 3.48 10.67 -8.50
CA ILE A 37 3.16 9.44 -9.23
C ILE A 37 1.80 8.89 -8.77
N ALA A 38 1.61 8.73 -7.46
CA ALA A 38 0.35 8.22 -6.91
C ALA A 38 -0.84 9.11 -7.25
N GLU A 39 -0.71 10.43 -7.15
CA GLU A 39 -1.76 11.39 -7.51
C GLU A 39 -2.12 11.35 -8.99
N SER A 40 -1.16 11.06 -9.88
CA SER A 40 -1.44 10.93 -11.32
C SER A 40 -2.02 9.57 -11.71
N ALA A 41 -1.66 8.50 -11.01
CA ALA A 41 -1.95 7.13 -11.44
C ALA A 41 -3.17 6.50 -10.73
N LEU A 42 -3.48 6.94 -9.50
CA LEU A 42 -4.45 6.27 -8.64
C LEU A 42 -5.78 7.04 -8.51
N PRO A 43 -6.91 6.33 -8.43
CA PRO A 43 -8.17 6.95 -8.03
C PRO A 43 -8.09 7.44 -6.58
N ALA A 44 -8.93 8.42 -6.22
CA ALA A 44 -8.91 9.05 -4.89
C ALA A 44 -8.97 8.05 -3.73
N SER A 45 -9.77 6.98 -3.85
CA SER A 45 -9.92 5.97 -2.81
C SER A 45 -8.60 5.26 -2.49
N ILE A 46 -7.89 4.78 -3.52
CA ILE A 46 -6.59 4.09 -3.40
C ILE A 46 -5.51 5.08 -2.96
N LEU A 47 -5.48 6.30 -3.50
CA LEU A 47 -4.55 7.35 -3.05
C LEU A 47 -4.71 7.65 -1.55
N TYR A 48 -5.94 7.84 -1.07
CA TYR A 48 -6.21 8.12 0.33
C TYR A 48 -5.89 6.90 1.22
N HIS A 49 -6.16 5.69 0.74
CA HIS A 49 -5.74 4.45 1.39
C HIS A 49 -4.23 4.41 1.60
N SER A 50 -3.43 4.58 0.55
CA SER A 50 -1.97 4.59 0.63
C SER A 50 -1.44 5.61 1.63
N PHE A 51 -2.08 6.78 1.73
CA PHE A 51 -1.70 7.80 2.71
C PHE A 51 -2.09 7.45 4.15
N ARG A 52 -3.29 6.86 4.37
CA ARG A 52 -3.67 6.34 5.71
C ARG A 52 -2.72 5.24 6.15
N VAL A 53 -2.39 4.32 5.23
CA VAL A 53 -1.40 3.26 5.44
C VAL A 53 -0.05 3.84 5.85
N TYR A 54 0.44 4.89 5.19
CA TYR A 54 1.67 5.56 5.63
C TYR A 54 1.57 6.08 7.08
N LEU A 55 0.49 6.78 7.43
CA LEU A 55 0.32 7.31 8.79
C LEU A 55 0.29 6.20 9.84
N PHE A 56 -0.35 5.07 9.52
CA PHE A 56 -0.37 3.90 10.40
C PHE A 56 0.97 3.21 10.50
N ALA A 57 1.65 2.99 9.38
CA ALA A 57 2.94 2.32 9.34
C ALA A 57 3.99 3.12 10.12
N GLN A 58 3.98 4.45 9.96
CA GLN A 58 4.85 5.35 10.69
C GLN A 58 4.62 5.31 12.20
N ALA A 59 3.37 5.17 12.65
CA ALA A 59 3.06 5.00 14.06
C ALA A 59 3.55 3.64 14.58
N PHE A 60 3.29 2.55 13.86
CA PHE A 60 3.74 1.21 14.25
C PHE A 60 5.26 1.08 14.33
N ALA A 61 5.97 1.70 13.40
CA ALA A 61 7.42 1.65 13.41
C ALA A 61 8.02 2.37 14.63
N ARG A 62 7.46 3.53 15.00
CA ARG A 62 7.85 4.24 16.25
C ARG A 62 7.55 3.42 17.50
N LEU A 63 6.34 2.89 17.61
CA LEU A 63 5.92 2.10 18.77
C LEU A 63 6.72 0.80 18.92
N SER A 64 7.18 0.24 17.80
CA SER A 64 8.05 -0.94 17.82
C SER A 64 9.46 -0.58 18.29
N GLN A 65 9.97 0.62 17.97
CA GLN A 65 11.27 1.08 18.48
C GLN A 65 11.25 1.33 19.99
N ASP A 66 10.16 1.86 20.53
CA ASP A 66 10.03 2.15 21.97
C ASP A 66 9.82 0.87 22.82
N ASN A 67 9.24 -0.19 22.25
CA ASN A 67 8.93 -1.45 22.95
C ASN A 67 9.92 -2.59 22.68
N SER A 68 11.00 -2.35 21.93
CA SER A 68 12.02 -3.37 21.69
C SER A 68 13.10 -3.31 22.77
N GLU A 69 12.94 -4.08 23.85
CA GLU A 69 14.11 -4.75 24.43
C GLU A 69 14.66 -5.65 23.31
N PRO A 70 15.95 -5.54 22.93
CA PRO A 70 16.53 -6.45 21.96
C PRO A 70 16.30 -7.88 22.45
N LEU A 71 15.75 -8.75 21.59
CA LEU A 71 15.70 -10.19 21.92
C LEU A 71 17.14 -10.61 22.25
N PRO A 72 17.40 -11.27 23.40
CA PRO A 72 18.75 -11.67 23.73
C PRO A 72 19.30 -12.56 22.60
N PRO A 73 20.53 -12.32 22.13
CA PRO A 73 21.11 -13.10 21.05
C PRO A 73 21.10 -14.57 21.45
N ARG A 74 20.80 -15.46 20.49
CA ARG A 74 20.91 -16.90 20.75
C ARG A 74 22.35 -17.20 21.20
N PRO A 75 22.59 -18.20 22.07
CA PRO A 75 23.95 -18.58 22.44
C PRO A 75 24.79 -18.89 21.19
N GLY A 76 25.79 -18.06 20.91
CA GLY A 76 26.65 -18.15 19.72
C GLY A 76 26.31 -17.20 18.56
N GLU A 77 25.28 -16.37 18.67
CA GLU A 77 24.89 -15.38 17.65
C GLU A 77 25.71 -14.10 17.81
N GLN A 78 26.56 -13.79 16.84
CA GLN A 78 27.24 -12.49 16.77
C GLN A 78 26.22 -11.39 16.44
N PRO A 79 26.37 -10.16 16.98
CA PRO A 79 25.52 -9.04 16.57
C PRO A 79 25.63 -8.88 15.06
N ASP A 80 24.49 -9.04 14.39
CA ASP A 80 24.39 -9.02 12.95
C ASP A 80 24.79 -7.63 12.43
N SER A 81 25.91 -7.53 11.71
CA SER A 81 26.31 -6.30 11.01
C SER A 81 25.36 -5.95 9.85
N THR A 82 24.37 -6.81 9.57
CA THR A 82 23.27 -6.59 8.64
C THR A 82 21.94 -6.26 9.35
N ALA A 83 21.98 -5.98 10.66
CA ALA A 83 20.85 -5.42 11.40
C ALA A 83 20.22 -4.28 10.56
N PRO A 84 18.89 -4.27 10.39
CA PRO A 84 18.25 -3.40 9.44
C PRO A 84 18.70 -1.98 9.71
N ALA A 85 19.26 -1.34 8.68
CA ALA A 85 19.58 0.07 8.70
C ALA A 85 18.38 0.78 9.30
N ARG A 86 18.63 1.60 10.33
CA ARG A 86 17.63 2.42 11.02
C ARG A 86 16.60 2.89 9.99
N GLU A 87 15.34 2.48 10.16
CA GLU A 87 14.31 2.65 9.13
C GLU A 87 14.33 4.08 8.60
N LEU A 88 14.57 4.22 7.30
CA LEU A 88 14.68 5.52 6.67
C LEU A 88 13.26 6.06 6.41
N PRO A 89 12.87 7.21 7.00
CA PRO A 89 11.50 7.70 6.90
C PRO A 89 10.99 7.86 5.46
N HIS A 90 11.88 8.25 4.53
CA HIS A 90 11.53 8.39 3.11
C HIS A 90 11.29 7.05 2.43
N VAL A 91 11.98 5.98 2.82
CA VAL A 91 11.78 4.63 2.29
C VAL A 91 10.42 4.09 2.71
N LEU A 92 10.08 4.22 4.00
CA LEU A 92 8.76 3.84 4.51
C LEU A 92 7.65 4.60 3.78
N PHE A 93 7.82 5.91 3.61
CA PHE A 93 6.86 6.74 2.88
C PHE A 93 6.68 6.27 1.44
N VAL A 94 7.76 6.12 0.68
CA VAL A 94 7.70 5.69 -0.72
C VAL A 94 7.04 4.31 -0.85
N ALA A 95 7.42 3.36 0.00
CA ALA A 95 6.81 2.02 0.00
C ALA A 95 5.30 2.09 0.27
N CYS A 96 4.86 2.84 1.29
CA CYS A 96 3.44 2.97 1.60
C CYS A 96 2.65 3.68 0.50
N ILE A 97 3.18 4.76 -0.06
CA ILE A 97 2.47 5.55 -1.07
C ILE A 97 2.31 4.79 -2.39
N LEU A 98 3.28 3.96 -2.75
CA LEU A 98 3.32 3.26 -4.03
C LEU A 98 2.90 1.78 -3.95
N HIS A 99 2.51 1.26 -2.78
CA HIS A 99 2.28 -0.18 -2.64
C HIS A 99 1.19 -0.74 -3.59
N ASP A 100 0.18 0.07 -3.88
CA ASP A 100 -0.91 -0.26 -4.82
C ASP A 100 -0.75 0.40 -6.20
N VAL A 101 0.34 1.12 -6.49
CA VAL A 101 0.48 1.83 -7.79
C VAL A 101 0.41 0.86 -8.97
N GLY A 102 0.84 -0.38 -8.79
CA GLY A 102 0.76 -1.44 -9.80
C GLY A 102 -0.67 -1.77 -10.26
N THR A 103 -1.72 -1.34 -9.55
CA THR A 103 -3.12 -1.53 -9.99
C THR A 103 -3.58 -0.51 -11.03
N ALA A 104 -2.79 0.54 -11.27
CA ALA A 104 -3.09 1.59 -12.24
C ALA A 104 -3.18 1.03 -13.68
N ALA A 105 -3.97 1.69 -14.52
CA ALA A 105 -4.20 1.26 -15.90
C ALA A 105 -2.91 1.22 -16.76
N GLU A 106 -1.93 2.06 -16.45
CA GLU A 106 -0.63 2.06 -17.14
C GLU A 106 0.16 0.75 -16.96
N HIS A 107 -0.16 -0.03 -15.92
CA HIS A 107 0.46 -1.32 -15.64
C HIS A 107 -0.35 -2.50 -16.18
N ASP A 108 -1.40 -2.29 -16.97
CA ASP A 108 -2.24 -3.38 -17.46
C ASP A 108 -1.48 -4.37 -18.33
N ALA A 109 -0.63 -3.86 -19.23
CA ALA A 109 0.16 -4.65 -20.16
C ALA A 109 1.45 -5.24 -19.56
N VAL A 110 1.76 -4.91 -18.30
CA VAL A 110 2.92 -5.44 -17.56
C VAL A 110 2.58 -6.89 -17.15
N PRO A 111 3.35 -7.92 -17.54
CA PRO A 111 2.99 -9.33 -17.30
C PRO A 111 3.19 -9.80 -15.85
N GLU A 112 3.68 -8.93 -14.97
CA GLU A 112 3.87 -9.20 -13.55
C GLU A 112 2.62 -8.85 -12.71
N ARG A 113 2.48 -9.48 -11.54
CA ARG A 113 1.45 -9.11 -10.57
C ARG A 113 1.56 -7.64 -10.15
N PHE A 114 0.45 -7.02 -9.76
CA PHE A 114 0.43 -5.61 -9.34
C PHE A 114 1.38 -5.33 -8.17
N GLU A 115 1.56 -6.29 -7.25
CA GLU A 115 2.49 -6.12 -6.12
C GLU A 115 3.95 -6.00 -6.59
N ILE A 116 4.32 -6.71 -7.66
CA ILE A 116 5.66 -6.66 -8.24
C ILE A 116 5.82 -5.38 -9.07
N ALA A 117 4.82 -5.04 -9.89
CA ALA A 117 4.84 -3.81 -10.68
C ALA A 117 4.99 -2.57 -9.77
N GLY A 118 4.25 -2.51 -8.66
CA GLY A 118 4.39 -1.43 -7.68
C GLY A 118 5.75 -1.42 -6.98
N ALA A 119 6.27 -2.61 -6.62
CA ALA A 119 7.59 -2.74 -5.99
C ALA A 119 8.72 -2.23 -6.92
N ASP A 120 8.63 -2.52 -8.21
CA ASP A 120 9.60 -2.06 -9.21
C ASP A 120 9.53 -0.55 -9.43
N VAL A 121 8.34 0.05 -9.38
CA VAL A 121 8.16 1.51 -9.41
C VAL A 121 8.83 2.16 -8.20
N ALA A 122 8.58 1.64 -7.00
CA ALA A 122 9.20 2.15 -5.77
C ALA A 122 10.72 2.00 -5.80
N ALA A 123 11.24 0.85 -6.21
CA ALA A 123 12.67 0.59 -6.27
C ALA A 123 13.39 1.48 -7.28
N ARG A 124 12.82 1.65 -8.49
CA ARG A 124 13.36 2.55 -9.51
C ARG A 124 13.40 4.00 -9.03
N LEU A 125 12.33 4.48 -8.39
CA LEU A 125 12.29 5.82 -7.83
C LEU A 125 13.36 5.99 -6.76
N LEU A 126 13.46 5.08 -5.79
CA LEU A 126 14.44 5.20 -4.71
C LEU A 126 15.89 5.18 -5.23
N ARG A 127 16.19 4.34 -6.23
CA ARG A 127 17.51 4.34 -6.89
C ARG A 127 17.80 5.66 -7.61
N ALA A 128 16.79 6.27 -8.26
CA ALA A 128 16.94 7.56 -8.92
C ALA A 128 17.22 8.72 -7.93
N HIS A 129 16.89 8.54 -6.65
CA HIS A 129 17.20 9.45 -5.55
C HIS A 129 18.39 8.97 -4.69
N ASP A 130 19.30 8.20 -5.27
CA ASP A 130 20.55 7.74 -4.63
C ASP A 130 20.35 6.98 -3.30
N THR A 131 19.19 6.35 -3.12
CA THR A 131 18.92 5.53 -1.92
C THR A 131 19.83 4.29 -1.94
N PRO A 132 20.52 3.95 -0.83
CA PRO A 132 21.37 2.76 -0.78
C PRO A 132 20.61 1.48 -1.11
N GLU A 133 21.23 0.59 -1.89
CA GLU A 133 20.58 -0.64 -2.38
C GLU A 133 19.95 -1.52 -1.29
N PRO A 134 20.52 -1.68 -0.07
CA PRO A 134 19.83 -2.40 1.01
C PRO A 134 18.48 -1.79 1.38
N ALA A 135 18.35 -0.47 1.34
CA ALA A 135 17.11 0.23 1.65
C ALA A 135 16.13 0.23 0.47
N VAL A 136 16.64 0.23 -0.77
CA VAL A 136 15.84 -0.03 -1.98
C VAL A 136 15.22 -1.43 -1.91
N ARG A 137 16.02 -2.43 -1.56
CA ARG A 137 15.57 -3.82 -1.37
C ARG A 137 14.51 -3.93 -0.28
N GLU A 138 14.69 -3.23 0.83
CA GLU A 138 13.70 -3.17 1.92
C GLU A 138 12.35 -2.63 1.41
N ALA A 139 12.34 -1.54 0.63
CA ALA A 139 11.13 -0.99 0.03
C ALA A 139 10.46 -1.98 -0.94
N TRP A 140 11.26 -2.61 -1.81
CA TRP A 140 10.78 -3.58 -2.78
C TRP A 140 10.15 -4.78 -2.08
N LEU A 141 10.78 -5.29 -1.00
CA LEU A 141 10.22 -6.38 -0.19
C LEU A 141 8.92 -5.96 0.51
N ALA A 142 8.87 -4.74 1.03
CA ALA A 142 7.68 -4.25 1.71
C ALA A 142 6.50 -4.19 0.75
N VAL A 143 6.69 -3.63 -0.44
CA VAL A 143 5.65 -3.53 -1.45
C VAL A 143 5.30 -4.91 -2.02
N SER A 144 6.27 -5.74 -2.40
CA SER A 144 5.94 -7.05 -3.01
C SER A 144 5.25 -8.02 -2.05
N LEU A 145 5.45 -7.89 -0.74
CA LEU A 145 4.90 -8.79 0.28
C LEU A 145 3.68 -8.24 1.01
N HIS A 146 3.18 -7.03 0.69
CA HIS A 146 2.11 -6.40 1.47
C HIS A 146 0.79 -7.19 1.46
N THR A 147 0.53 -8.00 0.43
CA THR A 147 -0.62 -8.91 0.33
C THR A 147 -0.37 -10.32 0.85
N SER A 148 0.81 -10.61 1.41
CA SER A 148 1.23 -11.98 1.78
C SER A 148 1.04 -12.25 3.28
N PRO A 149 -0.11 -12.82 3.72
CA PRO A 149 -0.42 -13.02 5.13
C PRO A 149 0.56 -13.98 5.81
N GLY A 150 1.00 -13.62 7.02
CA GLY A 150 1.84 -14.44 7.88
C GLY A 150 3.34 -14.40 7.55
N ILE A 151 3.71 -13.96 6.34
CA ILE A 151 5.12 -13.81 5.92
C ILE A 151 5.62 -12.42 6.29
N ALA A 152 4.98 -11.36 5.80
CA ALA A 152 5.42 -9.99 6.02
C ALA A 152 5.36 -9.58 7.51
N GLU A 153 4.41 -10.11 8.28
CA GLU A 153 4.30 -9.85 9.73
C GLU A 153 5.47 -10.42 10.55
N ARG A 154 6.19 -11.41 10.03
CA ARG A 154 7.35 -12.04 10.68
C ARG A 154 8.68 -11.35 10.37
N LEU A 155 8.69 -10.42 9.41
CA LEU A 155 9.86 -9.62 9.08
C LEU A 155 9.96 -8.38 10.00
N GLY A 156 11.02 -7.59 9.85
CA GLY A 156 11.21 -6.34 10.59
C GLY A 156 10.86 -5.11 9.74
N GLY A 157 11.21 -3.94 10.27
CA GLY A 157 11.33 -2.70 9.50
C GLY A 157 10.08 -2.30 8.70
N THR A 158 10.34 -1.80 7.49
CA THR A 158 9.34 -1.26 6.57
C THR A 158 8.34 -2.34 6.17
N VAL A 159 8.83 -3.58 5.97
CA VAL A 159 8.00 -4.71 5.54
C VAL A 159 6.88 -4.99 6.53
N ARG A 160 7.23 -5.10 7.82
CA ARG A 160 6.23 -5.35 8.87
C ARG A 160 5.34 -4.13 9.09
N ALA A 161 5.90 -2.92 9.11
CA ALA A 161 5.15 -1.70 9.32
C ALA A 161 4.06 -1.49 8.26
N LEU A 162 4.42 -1.65 6.97
CA LEU A 162 3.48 -1.55 5.85
C LEU A 162 2.40 -2.63 5.95
N ARG A 163 2.76 -3.89 6.19
CA ARG A 163 1.79 -4.97 6.30
C ARG A 163 0.77 -4.75 7.42
N LEU A 164 1.22 -4.35 8.61
CA LEU A 164 0.32 -4.08 9.73
C LEU A 164 -0.58 -2.86 9.45
N ALA A 165 -0.07 -1.85 8.76
CA ALA A 165 -0.82 -0.67 8.37
C ALA A 165 -1.92 -0.98 7.36
N VAL A 166 -1.65 -1.79 6.32
CA VAL A 166 -2.67 -2.27 5.38
C VAL A 166 -3.77 -3.02 6.13
N ARG A 167 -3.37 -3.94 7.02
CA ARG A 167 -4.34 -4.70 7.83
C ARG A 167 -5.17 -3.81 8.76
N ALA A 168 -4.54 -2.78 9.34
CA ALA A 168 -5.24 -1.81 10.18
C ALA A 168 -6.25 -0.98 9.37
N ASP A 169 -5.88 -0.53 8.17
CA ASP A 169 -6.81 0.22 7.32
C ASP A 169 -7.98 -0.62 6.83
N PHE A 170 -7.82 -1.93 6.66
CA PHE A 170 -8.93 -2.85 6.34
C PHE A 170 -9.56 -3.54 7.57
N GLY A 171 -9.21 -3.13 8.80
CA GLY A 171 -9.86 -3.60 10.03
C GLY A 171 -9.50 -5.03 10.47
N SER A 172 -8.52 -5.68 9.84
CA SER A 172 -8.01 -7.01 10.24
C SER A 172 -6.84 -6.96 11.24
N TYR A 173 -6.48 -5.75 11.68
CA TYR A 173 -5.53 -5.46 12.75
C TYR A 173 -5.96 -4.17 13.47
N PRO A 174 -5.70 -4.01 14.78
CA PRO A 174 -6.02 -2.76 15.47
C PRO A 174 -5.30 -1.56 14.85
N ALA A 175 -6.03 -0.47 14.64
CA ALA A 175 -5.40 0.81 14.28
C ALA A 175 -4.48 1.29 15.40
N PRO A 176 -3.39 2.02 15.07
CA PRO A 176 -2.53 2.59 16.10
C PRO A 176 -3.28 3.64 16.94
N PRO A 177 -2.84 3.88 18.19
CA PRO A 177 -3.46 4.88 19.05
C PRO A 177 -3.50 6.27 18.37
N PRO A 178 -4.62 7.01 18.43
CA PRO A 178 -4.77 8.35 17.83
C PRO A 178 -3.61 9.32 18.07
N GLU A 179 -3.06 9.31 19.28
CA GLU A 179 -1.95 10.16 19.75
C GLU A 179 -0.60 9.83 19.08
N SER A 180 -0.47 8.63 18.51
CA SER A 180 0.76 8.19 17.81
C SER A 180 0.82 8.64 16.35
N LEU A 181 -0.30 9.15 15.80
CA LEU A 181 -0.41 9.61 14.42
C LEU A 181 0.15 11.03 14.27
N ARG A 182 1.10 11.21 13.34
CA ARG A 182 1.57 12.56 13.01
C ARG A 182 0.44 13.37 12.40
N GLY A 183 0.20 14.55 12.97
CA GLY A 183 -0.92 15.43 12.60
C GLY A 183 -2.27 15.04 13.19
N GLY A 184 -2.33 13.98 14.00
CA GLY A 184 -3.51 13.58 14.78
C GLY A 184 -4.54 12.77 14.01
N ALA A 185 -5.44 12.10 14.74
CA ALA A 185 -6.48 11.25 14.17
C ALA A 185 -7.49 11.98 13.29
N ASP A 186 -7.63 13.30 13.46
CA ASP A 186 -8.52 14.12 12.63
C ASP A 186 -8.08 14.18 11.16
N LEU A 187 -6.78 14.04 10.86
CA LEU A 187 -6.32 13.93 9.47
C LEU A 187 -6.88 12.68 8.80
N VAL A 188 -6.76 11.52 9.46
CA VAL A 188 -7.26 10.24 8.95
C VAL A 188 -8.79 10.30 8.82
N ARG A 189 -9.48 10.79 9.85
CA ARG A 189 -10.94 10.81 9.91
C ARG A 189 -11.57 11.76 8.89
N TRP A 190 -11.01 12.96 8.71
CA TRP A 190 -11.68 14.04 7.97
C TRP A 190 -10.99 14.47 6.68
N LYS A 191 -9.71 14.14 6.49
CA LYS A 191 -8.93 14.58 5.33
C LYS A 191 -8.54 13.43 4.39
N LEU A 192 -8.73 12.18 4.80
CA LEU A 192 -8.45 10.98 4.02
C LEU A 192 -9.65 10.02 4.03
N PRO A 193 -10.81 10.43 3.48
CA PRO A 193 -12.01 9.59 3.51
C PRO A 193 -11.77 8.23 2.85
N ARG A 194 -12.43 7.18 3.36
CA ARG A 194 -12.29 5.81 2.82
C ARG A 194 -12.84 5.68 1.40
N LEU A 195 -13.91 6.42 1.08
CA LEU A 195 -14.67 6.26 -0.16
C LEU A 195 -15.07 4.79 -0.34
N GLU A 196 -15.09 4.25 -1.56
CA GLU A 196 -15.37 2.84 -1.83
C GLU A 196 -14.08 2.01 -2.03
N ILE A 197 -13.05 2.22 -1.20
CA ILE A 197 -11.71 1.61 -1.38
C ILE A 197 -11.75 0.10 -1.62
N GLU A 198 -12.55 -0.68 -0.89
CA GLU A 198 -12.63 -2.13 -1.05
C GLU A 198 -13.14 -2.53 -2.44
N LYS A 199 -14.11 -1.78 -2.96
CA LYS A 199 -14.65 -1.99 -4.30
C LYS A 199 -13.65 -1.52 -5.36
N ASP A 200 -13.10 -0.32 -5.23
CA ASP A 200 -12.22 0.27 -6.23
C ASP A 200 -10.92 -0.52 -6.39
N LEU A 201 -10.28 -0.89 -5.28
CA LEU A 201 -9.06 -1.70 -5.30
C LEU A 201 -9.33 -3.10 -5.85
N GLY A 202 -10.39 -3.76 -5.36
CA GLY A 202 -10.80 -5.08 -5.85
C GLY A 202 -11.08 -5.06 -7.36
N ASN A 203 -11.80 -4.05 -7.85
CA ASN A 203 -12.08 -3.87 -9.27
C ASN A 203 -10.81 -3.62 -10.09
N ALA A 204 -9.88 -2.79 -9.60
CA ALA A 204 -8.63 -2.52 -10.30
C ALA A 204 -7.78 -3.79 -10.49
N VAL A 205 -7.69 -4.63 -9.46
CA VAL A 205 -6.97 -5.91 -9.51
C VAL A 205 -7.66 -6.91 -10.44
N VAL A 206 -8.98 -7.07 -10.29
CA VAL A 206 -9.78 -7.99 -11.12
C VAL A 206 -9.75 -7.61 -12.59
N ARG A 207 -9.79 -6.32 -12.90
CA ARG A 207 -9.72 -5.80 -14.26
C ARG A 207 -8.45 -6.25 -14.97
N GLN A 208 -7.29 -6.15 -14.33
CA GLN A 208 -6.03 -6.67 -14.87
C GLN A 208 -6.06 -8.20 -15.00
N ALA A 209 -6.56 -8.89 -13.97
CA ALA A 209 -6.59 -10.35 -13.90
C ALA A 209 -7.56 -11.01 -14.91
N LEU A 210 -8.61 -10.30 -15.33
CA LEU A 210 -9.52 -10.75 -16.39
C LEU A 210 -8.84 -10.70 -17.76
N ALA A 211 -8.00 -9.69 -18.01
CA ALA A 211 -7.25 -9.54 -19.25
C ALA A 211 -6.05 -10.51 -19.31
N ASP A 212 -5.32 -10.64 -18.20
CA ASP A 212 -4.21 -11.58 -18.06
C ASP A 212 -4.30 -12.34 -16.73
N PRO A 213 -4.82 -13.58 -16.74
CA PRO A 213 -4.93 -14.40 -15.54
C PRO A 213 -3.60 -14.75 -14.87
N GLN A 214 -2.45 -14.61 -15.55
CA GLN A 214 -1.13 -14.87 -14.93
C GLN A 214 -0.82 -13.85 -13.83
N LYS A 215 -1.42 -12.66 -13.89
CA LYS A 215 -1.32 -11.60 -12.87
C LYS A 215 -2.08 -11.94 -11.57
N ALA A 216 -2.89 -13.01 -11.58
CA ALA A 216 -3.67 -13.49 -10.45
C ALA A 216 -3.50 -15.00 -10.26
N PRO A 217 -2.30 -15.47 -9.85
CA PRO A 217 -2.03 -16.89 -9.71
C PRO A 217 -2.99 -17.55 -8.69
N PRO A 218 -3.34 -18.83 -8.87
CA PRO A 218 -4.13 -19.57 -7.89
C PRO A 218 -3.53 -19.51 -6.48
N ALA A 219 -4.38 -19.55 -5.45
CA ALA A 219 -3.97 -19.42 -4.04
C ALA A 219 -3.24 -18.09 -3.70
N SER A 220 -3.64 -17.00 -4.37
CA SER A 220 -3.27 -15.63 -4.03
C SER A 220 -4.54 -14.78 -3.85
N TRP A 221 -4.43 -13.66 -3.14
CA TRP A 221 -5.55 -12.74 -2.97
C TRP A 221 -6.13 -12.24 -4.32
N PRO A 222 -5.33 -11.81 -5.32
CA PRO A 222 -5.84 -11.53 -6.66
C PRO A 222 -6.54 -12.73 -7.32
N GLY A 223 -6.03 -13.95 -7.10
CA GLY A 223 -6.63 -15.18 -7.60
C GLY A 223 -8.01 -15.47 -6.99
N ASP A 224 -8.18 -15.17 -5.70
CA ASP A 224 -9.46 -15.28 -5.01
C ASP A 224 -10.48 -14.26 -5.53
N LEU A 225 -10.07 -13.01 -5.73
CA LEU A 225 -10.89 -11.96 -6.33
C LEU A 225 -11.34 -12.31 -7.75
N LEU A 226 -10.41 -12.81 -8.58
CA LEU A 226 -10.70 -13.24 -9.95
C LEU A 226 -11.70 -14.40 -9.97
N ARG A 227 -11.54 -15.38 -9.08
CA ARG A 227 -12.46 -16.52 -8.94
C ARG A 227 -13.86 -16.03 -8.58
N ALA A 228 -13.97 -15.10 -7.62
CA ALA A 228 -15.26 -14.53 -7.21
C ALA A 228 -15.94 -13.74 -8.35
N LYS A 229 -15.21 -12.88 -9.09
CA LYS A 229 -15.80 -12.15 -10.24
C LYS A 229 -16.23 -13.10 -11.37
N ARG A 230 -15.50 -14.21 -11.60
CA ARG A 230 -15.92 -15.22 -12.58
C ARG A 230 -17.16 -16.00 -12.15
N ALA A 231 -17.35 -16.19 -10.85
CA ALA A 231 -18.53 -16.87 -10.31
C ALA A 231 -19.80 -16.00 -10.39
N ASP A 232 -19.65 -14.67 -10.24
CA ASP A 232 -20.74 -13.71 -10.42
C ASP A 232 -20.29 -12.49 -11.25
N PRO A 233 -20.28 -12.61 -12.59
CA PRO A 233 -19.80 -11.54 -13.48
C PRO A 233 -20.61 -10.25 -13.39
N GLY A 234 -21.89 -10.33 -13.00
CA GLY A 234 -22.80 -9.19 -12.92
C GLY A 234 -22.73 -8.43 -11.59
N TRP A 235 -21.95 -8.92 -10.61
CA TRP A 235 -21.79 -8.24 -9.33
C TRP A 235 -20.93 -6.97 -9.46
N GLU A 236 -21.51 -5.83 -9.06
CA GLU A 236 -20.88 -4.50 -9.13
C GLU A 236 -20.56 -3.90 -7.73
N GLY A 237 -20.82 -4.64 -6.66
CA GLY A 237 -20.47 -4.25 -5.29
C GLY A 237 -19.01 -4.59 -4.93
N VAL A 238 -18.70 -4.54 -3.63
CA VAL A 238 -17.41 -5.05 -3.11
C VAL A 238 -17.27 -6.52 -3.47
N ASN A 239 -16.16 -6.90 -4.10
CA ASN A 239 -15.91 -8.28 -4.51
C ASN A 239 -16.07 -9.24 -3.31
N GLY A 240 -16.81 -10.34 -3.47
CA GLY A 240 -17.12 -11.26 -2.37
C GLY A 240 -15.92 -12.00 -1.77
N ALA A 241 -14.74 -11.89 -2.38
CA ALA A 241 -13.47 -12.43 -1.88
C ALA A 241 -12.47 -11.34 -1.44
N PHE A 242 -12.90 -10.08 -1.34
CA PHE A 242 -12.09 -9.00 -0.77
C PHE A 242 -11.88 -9.22 0.74
#